data_AF-A0AAV1WXA0-F1
#
_entry.id   AF-A0AAV1WXA0-F1
#
_cell.length_a   1.000
_cell.length_b   1.000
_cell.length_c   1.000
_cell.angle_alpha   90.00
_cell.angle_beta   90.00
_cell.angle_gamma   90.00
#
_symmetry.space_group_name_H-M   'P 1'
#
loop_
_entity.id
_entity.type
_entity.pdbx_description
1 polymer ?
#
loop_
_entity_poly.entity_id
_entity_poly.type
_entity_poly.pdbx_seq_one_letter_code
_entity_poly.pdbx_strand_id
1 'polypeptide(L)'
;MKEAASCASKVVDVQVICAQARDPKLCSSVLNSNPGGAKGVDLVTLAQYTINVARDKATDTVTLINSLIAKSGGDPKAKSHYQTCLTHFNKDEGALNDINYVQELLKNGDYFGVGTASSAVITDVDDCITGEDPEDPPYPDKSNLPQYADVVQKVVDIILIISKYLIEK
;
A
#
# COMPACT_ATOMS: atom_id res chain seq x y z
N MET A 1 34.94 15.64 -17.77
CA MET A 1 34.78 14.24 -17.36
C MET A 1 33.55 14.18 -16.48
N LYS A 2 32.55 13.38 -16.85
CA LYS A 2 31.25 13.28 -16.18
C LYS A 2 31.45 12.44 -14.90
N GLU A 3 31.35 13.05 -13.73
CA GLU A 3 31.26 12.27 -12.48
C GLU A 3 29.93 11.52 -12.51
N ALA A 4 30.01 10.19 -12.57
CA ALA A 4 28.89 9.34 -12.27
C ALA A 4 28.58 9.53 -10.78
N ALA A 5 27.43 10.13 -10.48
CA ALA A 5 26.89 10.10 -9.12
C ALA A 5 26.67 8.63 -8.76
N SER A 6 27.58 8.08 -7.97
CA SER A 6 27.33 6.83 -7.26
C SER A 6 26.12 7.09 -6.36
N CYS A 7 24.97 6.52 -6.69
CA CYS A 7 23.84 6.44 -5.76
C CYS A 7 24.31 5.61 -4.57
N ALA A 8 24.88 6.25 -3.56
CA ALA A 8 25.22 5.60 -2.32
C ALA A 8 23.94 4.98 -1.76
N SER A 9 23.93 3.66 -1.59
CA SER A 9 22.82 2.92 -1.02
C SER A 9 22.55 3.42 0.41
N LYS A 10 21.41 4.10 0.63
CA LYS A 10 21.01 4.56 1.95
C LYS A 10 20.49 3.37 2.77
N VAL A 11 21.03 3.18 3.96
CA VAL A 11 20.62 2.14 4.91
C VAL A 11 20.13 2.85 6.16
N VAL A 12 18.94 2.49 6.64
CA VAL A 12 18.35 3.01 7.89
C VAL A 12 17.86 1.82 8.70
N ASP A 13 18.03 1.88 10.02
CA ASP A 13 17.55 0.82 10.90
C ASP A 13 16.02 0.67 10.82
N VAL A 14 15.55 -0.58 10.74
CA VAL A 14 14.12 -0.91 10.68
C VAL A 14 13.35 -0.29 11.85
N GLN A 15 13.94 -0.23 13.04
CA GLN A 15 13.30 0.37 14.21
C GLN A 15 13.03 1.86 14.03
N VAL A 16 13.94 2.57 13.35
CA VAL A 16 13.82 4.01 13.07
C VAL A 16 12.71 4.26 12.06
N ILE A 17 12.62 3.43 11.00
CA ILE A 17 11.54 3.49 10.01
C ILE A 17 10.20 3.19 10.69
N CYS A 18 10.11 2.06 11.39
CA CYS A 18 8.85 1.58 11.96
C CYS A 18 8.34 2.39 13.15
N ALA A 19 9.17 3.20 13.79
CA ALA A 19 8.72 4.16 14.81
C ALA A 19 7.77 5.23 14.24
N GLN A 20 7.82 5.49 12.93
CA GLN A 20 6.91 6.43 12.25
C GLN A 20 5.65 5.78 11.69
N ALA A 21 5.59 4.44 11.62
CA ALA A 21 4.49 3.73 11.01
C ALA A 21 3.24 3.75 11.90
N ARG A 22 2.05 3.75 11.26
CA ARG A 22 0.77 3.60 11.99
C ARG A 22 0.73 2.34 12.85
N ASP A 23 1.39 1.28 12.39
CA ASP A 23 1.55 0.02 13.13
C ASP A 23 3.03 -0.39 13.16
N PRO A 24 3.80 0.02 14.20
CA PRO A 24 5.21 -0.29 14.30
C PRO A 24 5.54 -1.79 14.34
N LYS A 25 4.61 -2.60 14.88
CA LYS A 25 4.79 -4.06 14.99
C LYS A 25 4.60 -4.72 13.63
N LEU A 26 3.53 -4.37 12.93
CA LEU A 26 3.32 -4.84 11.55
C LEU A 26 4.50 -4.41 10.67
N CYS A 27 4.91 -3.14 10.74
CA CYS A 27 6.06 -2.64 9.97
C CYS A 27 7.31 -3.45 10.22
N SER A 28 7.65 -3.70 11.49
CA SER A 28 8.83 -4.48 11.84
C SER A 28 8.72 -5.91 11.31
N SER A 29 7.53 -6.51 11.39
CA SER A 29 7.28 -7.86 10.87
C SER A 29 7.44 -7.93 9.35
N VAL A 30 6.90 -6.94 8.62
CA VAL A 30 7.00 -6.86 7.16
C VAL A 30 8.46 -6.70 6.75
N LEU A 31 9.15 -5.65 7.23
CA LEU A 31 10.51 -5.38 6.80
C LEU A 31 11.48 -6.51 7.13
N ASN A 32 11.38 -7.11 8.32
CA ASN A 32 12.24 -8.24 8.70
C ASN A 32 11.91 -9.55 7.97
N SER A 33 10.76 -9.66 7.31
CA SER A 33 10.40 -10.81 6.46
C SER A 33 11.04 -10.73 5.07
N ASN A 34 11.79 -9.65 4.77
CA ASN A 34 12.61 -9.58 3.56
C ASN A 34 13.54 -10.81 3.47
N PRO A 35 13.62 -11.49 2.32
CA PRO A 35 14.53 -12.62 2.14
C PRO A 35 15.98 -12.24 2.48
N GLY A 36 16.61 -12.98 3.38
CA GLY A 36 17.95 -12.66 3.91
C GLY A 36 17.97 -11.68 5.08
N GLY A 37 16.79 -11.22 5.55
CA GLY A 37 16.62 -10.25 6.62
C GLY A 37 16.72 -8.80 6.13
N ALA A 38 16.49 -7.85 7.04
CA ALA A 38 16.54 -6.41 6.73
C ALA A 38 17.88 -5.75 7.09
N LYS A 39 18.75 -6.45 7.82
CA LYS A 39 19.98 -5.86 8.35
C LYS A 39 20.96 -5.53 7.23
N GLY A 40 21.30 -4.25 7.07
CA GLY A 40 22.24 -3.78 6.06
C GLY A 40 21.67 -3.74 4.64
N VAL A 41 20.36 -4.00 4.48
CA VAL A 41 19.67 -3.87 3.19
C VAL A 41 19.41 -2.40 2.91
N ASP A 42 19.63 -1.98 1.68
CA ASP A 42 19.38 -0.61 1.26
C ASP A 42 17.87 -0.33 1.17
N LEU A 43 17.51 0.95 1.33
CA LEU A 43 16.13 1.40 1.35
C LEU A 43 15.38 1.15 0.03
N VAL A 44 16.06 1.13 -1.12
CA VAL A 44 15.40 0.86 -2.41
C VAL A 44 15.00 -0.61 -2.48
N THR A 45 15.87 -1.52 -2.06
CA THR A 45 15.56 -2.95 -1.95
C THR A 45 14.43 -3.20 -0.95
N LEU A 46 14.44 -2.56 0.22
CA LEU A 46 13.36 -2.67 1.21
C LEU A 46 12.03 -2.10 0.68
N ALA A 47 12.06 -0.96 -0.02
CA ALA A 47 10.87 -0.39 -0.67
C ALA A 47 10.31 -1.36 -1.72
N GLN A 48 11.16 -1.91 -2.59
CA GLN A 48 10.74 -2.86 -3.62
C GLN A 48 10.14 -4.14 -3.03
N TYR A 49 10.72 -4.67 -1.95
CA TYR A 49 10.13 -5.79 -1.21
C TYR A 49 8.74 -5.42 -0.65
N THR A 50 8.63 -4.27 0.01
CA THR A 50 7.39 -3.82 0.63
C THR A 50 6.29 -3.55 -0.40
N ILE A 51 6.64 -3.02 -1.58
CA ILE A 51 5.72 -2.88 -2.74
C ILE A 51 5.16 -4.23 -3.17
N ASN A 52 5.99 -5.28 -3.21
CA ASN A 52 5.52 -6.62 -3.55
C ASN A 52 4.53 -7.15 -2.50
N VAL A 53 4.83 -6.94 -1.22
CA VAL A 53 3.90 -7.28 -0.13
C VAL A 53 2.59 -6.50 -0.27
N ALA A 54 2.63 -5.20 -0.57
CA ALA A 54 1.43 -4.39 -0.79
C ALA A 54 0.59 -4.94 -1.94
N ARG A 55 1.22 -5.28 -3.07
CA ARG A 55 0.57 -5.88 -4.24
C ARG A 55 -0.13 -7.20 -3.88
N ASP A 56 0.54 -8.06 -3.13
CA ASP A 56 -0.03 -9.33 -2.68
C ASP A 56 -1.26 -9.10 -1.79
N LYS A 57 -1.19 -8.15 -0.84
CA LYS A 57 -2.32 -7.82 0.04
C LYS A 57 -3.49 -7.16 -0.70
N ALA A 58 -3.21 -6.30 -1.66
CA ALA A 58 -4.25 -5.71 -2.51
C ALA A 58 -4.90 -6.80 -3.39
N THR A 59 -4.12 -7.75 -3.91
CA THR A 59 -4.63 -8.91 -4.69
C THR A 59 -5.51 -9.83 -3.84
N ASP A 60 -5.09 -10.12 -2.60
CA ASP A 60 -5.88 -10.88 -1.63
C ASP A 60 -7.21 -10.16 -1.33
N THR A 61 -7.18 -8.83 -1.23
CA THR A 61 -8.35 -7.98 -0.98
C THR A 61 -9.32 -8.00 -2.17
N VAL A 62 -8.83 -7.89 -3.41
CA VAL A 62 -9.66 -8.05 -4.62
C VAL A 62 -10.34 -9.43 -4.65
N THR A 63 -9.62 -10.48 -4.25
CA THR A 63 -10.18 -11.84 -4.18
C THR A 63 -11.31 -11.91 -3.15
N LEU A 64 -11.12 -11.29 -1.98
CA LEU A 64 -12.16 -11.19 -0.95
C LEU A 64 -13.37 -10.40 -1.46
N ILE A 65 -13.18 -9.23 -2.07
CA ILE A 65 -14.24 -8.37 -2.63
C ILE A 65 -15.09 -9.16 -3.64
N ASN A 66 -14.44 -9.87 -4.59
CA ASN A 66 -15.16 -10.71 -5.55
C ASN A 66 -15.98 -11.81 -4.85
N SER A 67 -15.44 -12.44 -3.80
CA SER A 67 -16.20 -13.40 -3.01
C SER A 67 -17.39 -12.76 -2.30
N LEU A 68 -17.26 -11.52 -1.81
CA LEU A 68 -18.33 -10.80 -1.12
C LEU A 68 -19.44 -10.42 -2.10
N ILE A 69 -19.11 -9.90 -3.29
CA ILE A 69 -20.08 -9.64 -4.38
C ILE A 69 -20.90 -10.89 -4.70
N ALA A 70 -20.25 -12.05 -4.83
CA ALA A 70 -20.93 -13.32 -5.12
C ALA A 70 -21.84 -13.78 -3.96
N LYS A 71 -21.46 -13.46 -2.72
CA LYS A 71 -22.19 -13.83 -1.49
C LYS A 71 -23.24 -12.81 -1.06
N SER A 72 -23.29 -11.62 -1.65
CA SER A 72 -24.30 -10.60 -1.34
C SER A 72 -25.73 -11.08 -1.59
N GLY A 73 -25.92 -12.14 -2.40
CA GLY A 73 -27.22 -12.77 -2.60
C GLY A 73 -28.27 -11.77 -3.08
N GLY A 74 -29.29 -11.56 -2.26
CA GLY A 74 -30.39 -10.64 -2.51
C GLY A 74 -30.25 -9.26 -1.87
N ASP A 75 -29.13 -8.92 -1.23
CA ASP A 75 -28.87 -7.58 -0.67
C ASP A 75 -28.22 -6.66 -1.73
N PRO A 76 -28.99 -5.74 -2.36
CA PRO A 76 -28.46 -4.90 -3.42
C PRO A 76 -27.51 -3.83 -2.89
N LYS A 77 -27.66 -3.40 -1.63
CA LYS A 77 -26.79 -2.39 -1.02
C LYS A 77 -25.42 -2.97 -0.76
N ALA A 78 -25.36 -4.17 -0.17
CA ALA A 78 -24.11 -4.90 0.01
C ALA A 78 -23.40 -5.13 -1.33
N LYS A 79 -24.14 -5.58 -2.35
CA LYS A 79 -23.57 -5.82 -3.68
C LYS A 79 -23.01 -4.54 -4.30
N SER A 80 -23.75 -3.43 -4.24
CA SER A 80 -23.29 -2.13 -4.76
C SER A 80 -22.03 -1.67 -4.05
N HIS A 81 -22.00 -1.72 -2.71
CA HIS A 81 -20.83 -1.37 -1.90
C HIS A 81 -19.58 -2.14 -2.35
N TYR A 82 -19.66 -3.46 -2.44
CA TYR A 82 -18.50 -4.27 -2.84
C TYR A 82 -18.10 -4.06 -4.31
N GLN A 83 -19.04 -3.72 -5.19
CA GLN A 83 -18.71 -3.36 -6.57
C GLN A 83 -17.95 -2.03 -6.64
N THR A 84 -18.34 -1.02 -5.86
CA THR A 84 -17.58 0.22 -5.71
C THR A 84 -16.20 -0.04 -5.09
N CYS A 85 -16.11 -0.83 -4.02
CA CYS A 85 -14.81 -1.25 -3.50
C CYS A 85 -13.94 -1.95 -4.54
N LEU A 86 -14.54 -2.75 -5.44
CA LEU A 86 -13.79 -3.38 -6.51
C LEU A 86 -13.20 -2.33 -7.46
N THR A 87 -13.91 -1.22 -7.75
CA THR A 87 -13.36 -0.16 -8.60
C THR A 87 -12.12 0.46 -7.96
N HIS A 88 -12.17 0.81 -6.67
CA HIS A 88 -11.03 1.37 -5.95
C HIS A 88 -9.85 0.41 -5.72
N PHE A 89 -10.02 -0.91 -5.90
CA PHE A 89 -8.95 -1.88 -5.73
C PHE A 89 -8.42 -2.48 -7.04
N ASN A 90 -9.03 -2.17 -8.18
CA ASN A 90 -8.71 -2.88 -9.41
C ASN A 90 -7.38 -2.43 -10.04
N LYS A 91 -7.02 -3.13 -11.12
CA LYS A 91 -5.72 -3.00 -11.80
C LYS A 91 -5.72 -1.96 -12.92
N ASP A 92 -6.90 -1.57 -13.39
CA ASP A 92 -7.09 -0.62 -14.48
C ASP A 92 -7.26 0.80 -13.90
N GLU A 93 -7.84 0.90 -12.71
CA GLU A 93 -7.99 2.08 -11.86
C GLU A 93 -7.94 1.66 -10.37
N GLY A 94 -7.41 2.51 -9.50
CA GLY A 94 -7.37 2.27 -8.05
C GLY A 94 -6.07 1.64 -7.52
N ALA A 95 -6.15 1.05 -6.32
CA ALA A 95 -4.99 0.68 -5.51
C ALA A 95 -3.98 -0.23 -6.21
N LEU A 96 -4.40 -1.24 -6.99
CA LEU A 96 -3.46 -2.11 -7.69
C LEU A 96 -2.77 -1.39 -8.86
N ASN A 97 -3.47 -0.52 -9.57
CA ASN A 97 -2.87 0.33 -10.59
C ASN A 97 -1.82 1.25 -9.95
N ASP A 98 -2.17 1.91 -8.85
CA ASP A 98 -1.29 2.87 -8.20
C ASP A 98 -0.07 2.19 -7.54
N ILE A 99 -0.22 0.97 -6.99
CA ILE A 99 0.92 0.16 -6.53
C ILE A 99 1.88 -0.18 -7.69
N ASN A 100 1.36 -0.42 -8.90
CA ASN A 100 2.21 -0.64 -10.06
C ASN A 100 2.95 0.65 -10.45
N TYR A 101 2.28 1.79 -10.37
CA TYR A 101 2.90 3.08 -10.64
C TYR A 101 3.97 3.43 -9.59
N VAL A 102 3.72 3.17 -8.30
CA VAL A 102 4.71 3.28 -7.22
C VAL A 102 5.99 2.50 -7.56
N GLN A 103 5.85 1.29 -8.11
CA GLN A 103 7.00 0.49 -8.54
C GLN A 103 7.78 1.13 -9.70
N GLU A 104 7.08 1.70 -10.68
CA GLU A 104 7.72 2.39 -11.80
C GLU A 104 8.49 3.63 -11.34
N LEU A 105 7.90 4.41 -10.44
CA LEU A 105 8.53 5.59 -9.84
C LEU A 105 9.78 5.21 -9.04
N LEU A 106 9.72 4.12 -8.25
CA LEU A 106 10.88 3.62 -7.51
C LEU A 106 12.03 3.24 -8.45
N LYS A 107 11.74 2.54 -9.55
CA LYS A 107 12.75 2.15 -10.56
C LYS A 107 13.39 3.36 -11.23
N ASN A 108 12.63 4.44 -11.40
CA ASN A 108 13.11 5.70 -11.96
C ASN A 108 13.85 6.58 -10.94
N GLY A 109 13.91 6.17 -9.67
CA GLY A 109 14.50 6.95 -8.58
C GLY A 109 13.67 8.17 -8.17
N ASP A 110 12.41 8.27 -8.61
CA ASP A 110 11.49 9.35 -8.24
C ASP A 110 10.84 9.06 -6.89
N TYR A 111 11.59 9.26 -5.81
CA TYR A 111 11.14 8.95 -4.46
C TYR A 111 10.05 9.90 -3.96
N PHE A 112 9.97 11.13 -4.48
CA PHE A 112 8.86 12.03 -4.20
C PHE A 112 7.57 11.53 -4.86
N GLY A 113 7.67 11.07 -6.11
CA GLY A 113 6.60 10.39 -6.81
C GLY A 113 6.13 9.13 -6.07
N VAL A 114 7.05 8.29 -5.57
CA VAL A 114 6.73 7.12 -4.74
C VAL A 114 5.86 7.49 -3.54
N GLY A 115 6.22 8.57 -2.82
CA GLY A 115 5.42 9.06 -1.70
C GLY A 115 4.02 9.52 -2.13
N THR A 116 3.93 10.28 -3.21
CA THR A 116 2.65 10.79 -3.73
C THR A 116 1.73 9.66 -4.19
N ALA A 117 2.23 8.72 -4.98
CA ALA A 117 1.45 7.58 -5.46
C ALA A 117 1.09 6.61 -4.32
N SER A 118 1.93 6.46 -3.29
CA SER A 118 1.56 5.68 -2.09
C SER A 118 0.40 6.33 -1.33
N SER A 119 0.34 7.67 -1.25
CA SER A 119 -0.82 8.37 -0.68
C SER A 119 -2.09 8.15 -1.50
N ALA A 120 -1.99 8.09 -2.84
CA ALA A 120 -3.14 7.81 -3.70
C ALA A 120 -3.73 6.41 -3.44
N VAL A 121 -2.88 5.38 -3.27
CA VAL A 121 -3.31 4.04 -2.84
C VAL A 121 -4.04 4.10 -1.49
N ILE A 122 -3.56 4.91 -0.54
CA ILE A 122 -4.22 5.08 0.76
C ILE A 122 -5.62 5.70 0.59
N THR A 123 -5.75 6.72 -0.27
CA THR A 123 -7.03 7.33 -0.62
C THR A 123 -8.00 6.32 -1.23
N ASP A 124 -7.56 5.54 -2.23
CA ASP A 124 -8.41 4.50 -2.84
C ASP A 124 -8.92 3.48 -1.81
N VAL A 125 -8.05 3.07 -0.90
CA VAL A 125 -8.41 2.14 0.17
C VAL A 125 -9.43 2.77 1.11
N ASP A 126 -9.26 4.03 1.49
CA ASP A 126 -10.19 4.77 2.33
C ASP A 126 -11.54 4.97 1.63
N ASP A 127 -11.56 5.37 0.34
CA ASP A 127 -12.79 5.57 -0.45
C ASP A 127 -13.63 4.29 -0.54
N CYS A 128 -13.00 3.11 -0.65
CA CYS A 128 -13.71 1.84 -0.54
C CYS A 128 -14.38 1.65 0.85
N ILE A 129 -13.71 2.01 1.94
CA ILE A 129 -14.19 1.73 3.30
C ILE A 129 -15.18 2.78 3.80
N THR A 130 -14.90 4.05 3.56
CA THR A 130 -15.68 5.18 4.09
C THR A 130 -16.62 5.78 3.06
N GLY A 131 -16.45 5.48 1.78
CA GLY A 131 -17.14 6.17 0.68
C GLY A 131 -16.38 7.44 0.25
N GLU A 132 -16.67 7.90 -0.97
CA GLU A 132 -16.07 9.10 -1.57
C GLU A 132 -16.69 10.40 -1.06
N ASP A 133 -17.97 10.38 -0.70
CA ASP A 133 -18.71 11.54 -0.21
C ASP A 133 -18.81 11.51 1.33
N PRO A 134 -18.24 12.51 2.05
CA PRO A 134 -18.32 12.57 3.50
C PRO A 134 -19.74 12.77 4.05
N GLU A 135 -20.70 13.17 3.21
CA GLU A 135 -22.12 13.30 3.59
C GLU A 135 -22.86 11.96 3.54
N ASP A 136 -22.35 10.98 2.79
CA ASP A 136 -22.93 9.65 2.72
C ASP A 136 -22.49 8.81 3.93
N PRO A 137 -23.44 8.19 4.67
CA PRO A 137 -23.06 7.33 5.78
C PRO A 137 -22.31 6.10 5.24
N PRO A 138 -21.16 5.74 5.82
CA PRO A 138 -20.39 4.59 5.36
C PRO A 138 -21.24 3.33 5.47
N TYR A 139 -21.12 2.44 4.48
CA TYR A 139 -21.79 1.15 4.53
C TYR A 139 -21.32 0.40 5.78
N PRO A 140 -22.23 -0.07 6.67
CA PRO A 140 -21.84 -0.74 7.91
C PRO A 140 -21.38 -2.18 7.62
N ASP A 141 -20.19 -2.29 7.03
CA ASP A 141 -19.59 -3.54 6.60
C ASP A 141 -19.20 -4.41 7.81
N LYS A 142 -19.80 -5.60 7.87
CA LYS A 142 -19.53 -6.61 8.92
C LYS A 142 -18.65 -7.74 8.42
N SER A 143 -18.18 -7.66 7.17
CA SER A 143 -17.26 -8.63 6.59
C SER A 143 -15.82 -8.37 7.08
N ASN A 144 -14.88 -9.14 6.54
CA ASN A 144 -13.45 -8.93 6.81
C ASN A 144 -12.83 -7.85 5.91
N LEU A 145 -13.59 -7.24 5.00
CA LEU A 145 -13.05 -6.26 4.05
C LEU A 145 -12.36 -5.07 4.74
N PRO A 146 -12.93 -4.45 5.79
CA PRO A 146 -12.23 -3.37 6.51
C PRO A 146 -10.87 -3.78 7.08
N GLN A 147 -10.74 -5.03 7.55
CA GLN A 147 -9.48 -5.55 8.06
C GLN A 147 -8.45 -5.77 6.95
N TYR A 148 -8.88 -6.28 5.79
CA TYR A 148 -8.00 -6.51 4.65
C TYR A 148 -7.50 -5.17 4.07
N ALA A 149 -8.40 -4.21 3.92
CA ALA A 149 -8.10 -2.84 3.54
C ALA A 149 -7.11 -2.16 4.50
N ASP A 150 -7.35 -2.24 5.82
CA ASP A 150 -6.45 -1.70 6.86
C ASP A 150 -5.02 -2.26 6.73
N VAL A 151 -4.86 -3.54 6.40
CA VAL A 151 -3.55 -4.15 6.18
C VAL A 151 -2.86 -3.57 4.94
N VAL A 152 -3.58 -3.39 3.82
CA VAL A 152 -3.02 -2.77 2.62
C VAL A 152 -2.54 -1.35 2.94
N GLN A 153 -3.38 -0.55 3.58
CA GLN A 153 -3.06 0.83 3.96
C GLN A 153 -1.82 0.90 4.87
N LYS A 154 -1.73 0.03 5.89
CA LYS A 154 -0.56 -0.03 6.78
C LYS A 154 0.71 -0.47 6.07
N VAL A 155 0.64 -1.39 5.11
CA VAL A 155 1.82 -1.80 4.34
C VAL A 155 2.28 -0.67 3.42
N VAL A 156 1.34 0.04 2.80
CA VAL A 156 1.65 1.18 1.93
C VAL A 156 2.21 2.38 2.71
N ASP A 157 1.73 2.61 3.93
CA ASP A 157 2.31 3.62 4.85
C ASP A 157 3.81 3.40 5.08
N ILE A 158 4.26 2.13 5.16
CA ILE A 158 5.69 1.80 5.27
C ILE A 158 6.46 2.28 4.03
N ILE A 159 5.90 2.09 2.82
CA ILE A 159 6.50 2.54 1.56
C ILE A 159 6.64 4.06 1.56
N LEU A 160 5.59 4.76 2.00
CA LEU A 160 5.58 6.22 2.12
C LEU A 160 6.61 6.72 3.13
N ILE A 161 6.84 6.02 4.24
CA ILE A 161 7.89 6.38 5.21
C ILE A 161 9.27 6.15 4.62
N ILE A 162 9.49 5.01 3.95
CA ILE A 162 10.78 4.72 3.30
C ILE A 162 11.09 5.79 2.23
N SER A 163 10.09 6.24 1.47
CA SER A 163 10.28 7.25 0.44
C SER A 163 10.74 8.60 1.01
N LYS A 164 10.22 9.02 2.17
CA LYS A 164 10.71 10.22 2.89
C LYS A 164 12.20 10.10 3.21
N TYR A 165 12.64 8.95 3.73
CA TYR A 165 14.05 8.72 3.97
C TYR A 165 14.89 8.70 2.69
N LEU A 166 14.35 8.20 1.58
CA LEU A 166 15.06 8.20 0.30
C LEU A 166 15.21 9.62 -0.30
N ILE A 167 14.32 10.56 0.04
CA ILE A 167 14.40 11.97 -0.36
C ILE A 167 15.43 12.73 0.48
N GLU A 168 15.50 12.45 1.78
CA GLU A 168 16.45 13.08 2.69
C GLU A 168 17.90 12.69 2.33
N LYS A 169 18.75 13.70 2.06
CA LYS A 169 20.17 13.50 1.75
C LYS A 169 21.00 13.13 2.97
#